data_AF-A0AAD9EUV6-F1
#
_entry.id   AF-A0AAD9EUV6-F1
#
_cell.length_a   1.000
_cell.length_b   1.000
_cell.length_c   1.000
_cell.angle_alpha   90.00
_cell.angle_beta   90.00
_cell.angle_gamma   90.00
#
_symmetry.space_group_name_H-M   'P 1'
#
loop_
_entity.id
_entity.type
_entity.pdbx_description
1 polymer ?
#
loop_
_entity_poly.entity_id
_entity_poly.type
_entity_poly.pdbx_seq_one_letter_code
_entity_poly.pdbx_strand_id
1 'polypeptide(L)'
;MVNEHVLETVDHFTYLGSTISSDLSLDKEIQTRIGKAATSFIRLRSRAWSNKYLTEHTKTPVYQCCLVSVLLYGSKAWSTYARHERKLNAFHMGCLRNILGITWRDKVTKEAVLARTGSKSMFQTLKLRRLR
;
A
#
# COMPACT_ATOMS: atom_id res chain seq x y z
N MET A 1 13.07 -30.68 13.78
CA MET A 1 13.28 -31.75 12.79
C MET A 1 11.93 -32.13 12.22
N VAL A 2 11.81 -32.20 10.90
CA VAL A 2 10.66 -32.81 10.22
C VAL A 2 11.25 -33.90 9.34
N ASN A 3 10.83 -35.14 9.52
CA ASN A 3 11.37 -36.31 8.81
C ASN A 3 12.91 -36.36 8.81
N GLU A 4 13.54 -36.23 9.99
CA GLU A 4 15.01 -36.32 10.17
C GLU A 4 15.84 -35.19 9.53
N HIS A 5 15.22 -34.22 8.87
CA HIS A 5 15.91 -33.03 8.35
C HIS A 5 15.98 -31.90 9.39
N VAL A 6 17.17 -31.33 9.56
CA VAL A 6 17.38 -30.08 10.31
C VAL A 6 16.89 -28.93 9.46
N LEU A 7 15.94 -28.16 9.99
CA LEU A 7 15.43 -26.97 9.31
C LEU A 7 16.29 -25.77 9.69
N GLU A 8 16.63 -24.96 8.70
CA GLU A 8 17.30 -23.69 8.90
C GLU A 8 16.36 -22.71 9.60
N THR A 9 16.84 -22.08 10.68
CA THR A 9 16.14 -20.98 11.34
C THR A 9 16.52 -19.68 10.66
N VAL A 10 15.54 -18.97 10.10
CA VAL A 10 15.72 -17.67 9.45
C VAL A 10 14.90 -16.59 10.13
N ASP A 11 15.41 -15.36 10.16
CA ASP A 11 14.71 -14.22 10.76
C ASP A 11 13.51 -13.74 9.94
N HIS A 12 13.58 -13.90 8.61
CA HIS A 12 12.52 -13.52 7.69
C HIS A 12 12.28 -14.65 6.69
N PHE A 13 11.04 -15.11 6.62
CA PHE A 13 10.61 -16.14 5.69
C PHE A 13 9.54 -15.60 4.76
N THR A 14 9.70 -15.76 3.45
CA THR A 14 8.67 -15.36 2.48
C THR A 14 7.84 -16.57 2.07
N TYR A 15 6.57 -16.56 2.45
CA TYR A 15 5.60 -17.59 2.11
C TYR A 15 4.45 -16.99 1.30
N LEU A 16 4.18 -17.55 0.12
CA LEU A 16 3.14 -17.08 -0.82
C LEU A 16 3.21 -15.56 -1.07
N GLY A 17 4.43 -15.02 -1.10
CA GLY A 17 4.70 -13.61 -1.34
C GLY A 17 4.47 -12.67 -0.15
N SER A 18 4.12 -13.19 1.04
CA SER A 18 4.09 -12.47 2.32
C SER A 18 5.31 -12.81 3.16
N THR A 19 5.92 -11.83 3.80
CA THR A 19 7.09 -12.00 4.66
C THR A 19 6.65 -12.12 6.11
N ILE A 20 7.03 -13.22 6.75
CA ILE A 20 6.82 -13.51 8.17
C ILE A 20 8.16 -13.29 8.88
N SER A 21 8.12 -12.64 10.04
CA SER A 21 9.31 -12.39 10.85
C SER A 21 9.32 -13.31 12.08
N SER A 22 10.51 -13.74 12.51
CA SER A 22 10.71 -14.57 13.71
C SER A 22 10.23 -13.88 15.00
N ASP A 23 10.32 -12.55 15.05
CA ASP A 23 9.85 -11.68 16.14
C ASP A 23 8.36 -11.32 16.05
N LEU A 24 7.63 -11.94 15.11
CA LEU A 24 6.22 -11.64 14.78
C LEU A 24 5.97 -10.18 14.36
N SER A 25 7.03 -9.43 14.02
CA SER A 25 6.90 -8.05 13.58
C SER A 25 6.37 -7.96 12.15
N LEU A 26 5.37 -7.10 11.99
CA LEU A 26 4.78 -6.77 10.69
C LEU A 26 5.59 -5.71 9.93
N ASP A 27 6.61 -5.09 10.54
CA ASP A 27 7.33 -3.98 9.92
C ASP A 27 7.98 -4.37 8.58
N LYS A 28 8.58 -5.57 8.50
CA LYS A 28 9.20 -6.06 7.26
C LYS A 28 8.18 -6.32 6.15
N GLU A 29 7.02 -6.88 6.47
CA GLU A 29 5.94 -7.10 5.51
C GLU A 29 5.39 -5.78 4.96
N ILE A 30 5.10 -4.81 5.85
CA ILE A 30 4.62 -3.48 5.44
C ILE A 30 5.64 -2.78 4.55
N GLN A 31 6.93 -2.83 4.92
CA GLN A 31 7.98 -2.23 4.12
C GLN A 31 8.09 -2.89 2.74
N THR A 32 8.02 -4.22 2.68
CA THR A 32 8.03 -4.99 1.43
C THR A 32 6.84 -4.61 0.54
N ARG A 33 5.63 -4.46 1.11
CA ARG A 33 4.43 -4.06 0.36
C ARG A 33 4.49 -2.64 -0.16
N ILE A 34 4.97 -1.70 0.67
CA ILE A 34 5.20 -0.32 0.25
C ILE A 34 6.23 -0.31 -0.89
N GLY A 35 7.34 -1.06 -0.77
CA GLY A 35 8.34 -1.17 -1.83
C GLY A 35 7.75 -1.69 -3.15
N LYS A 36 7.02 -2.81 -3.10
CA LYS A 36 6.35 -3.38 -4.29
C LYS A 36 5.35 -2.39 -4.91
N ALA A 37 4.54 -1.73 -4.09
CA ALA A 37 3.58 -0.73 -4.56
C ALA A 37 4.29 0.50 -5.14
N ALA A 38 5.38 0.97 -4.52
CA ALA A 38 6.19 2.08 -5.03
C ALA A 38 6.80 1.76 -6.40
N THR A 39 7.35 0.56 -6.58
CA THR A 39 7.87 0.10 -7.87
C THR A 39 6.76 0.08 -8.93
N SER A 40 5.60 -0.51 -8.62
CA SER A 40 4.45 -0.49 -9.53
C SER A 40 3.98 0.92 -9.86
N PHE A 41 4.02 1.83 -8.90
CA PHE A 41 3.61 3.22 -9.08
C PHE A 41 4.56 3.93 -10.06
N ILE A 42 5.86 3.74 -9.92
CA ILE A 42 6.88 4.29 -10.81
C ILE A 42 6.72 3.72 -12.23
N ARG A 43 6.50 2.42 -12.37
CA ARG A 43 6.30 1.76 -13.68
C ARG A 43 5.08 2.30 -14.44
N LEU A 44 4.05 2.75 -13.73
CA LEU A 44 2.85 3.36 -14.32
C LEU A 44 2.98 4.86 -14.55
N ARG A 45 4.10 5.50 -14.18
CA ARG A 45 4.25 6.96 -14.24
C ARG A 45 4.03 7.54 -15.62
N SER A 46 4.77 7.07 -16.63
CA SER A 46 4.67 7.61 -18.00
C SER A 46 3.33 7.30 -18.66
N ARG A 47 2.78 6.10 -18.41
CA ARG A 47 1.56 5.61 -19.07
C ARG A 47 0.27 6.13 -18.44
N ALA A 48 0.25 6.28 -17.12
CA ALA A 48 -0.94 6.65 -16.36
C ALA A 48 -0.82 8.04 -15.74
N TRP A 49 0.14 8.27 -14.83
CA TRP A 49 0.14 9.47 -13.99
C TRP A 49 0.51 10.75 -14.75
N SER A 50 1.56 10.70 -15.56
CA SER A 50 2.06 11.82 -16.38
C SER A 50 1.36 11.93 -17.73
N ASN A 51 0.44 11.02 -18.05
CA ASN A 51 -0.29 11.06 -19.31
C ASN A 51 -1.38 12.14 -19.26
N LYS A 52 -1.26 13.14 -20.14
CA LYS A 52 -2.20 14.27 -20.27
C LYS A 52 -3.55 13.89 -20.88
N TYR A 53 -3.62 12.78 -21.60
CA TYR A 53 -4.85 12.29 -22.23
C TYR A 53 -5.75 11.53 -21.25
N LEU A 54 -5.24 11.20 -20.06
CA LEU A 54 -6.02 10.55 -19.01
C LEU A 54 -6.51 11.58 -18.01
N THR A 55 -7.79 11.50 -17.66
CA THR A 55 -8.40 12.34 -16.63
C THR A 55 -8.15 11.75 -15.24
N GLU A 56 -8.34 12.56 -14.21
CA GLU A 56 -8.29 12.11 -12.80
C GLU A 56 -9.31 11.00 -12.51
N HIS A 57 -10.49 11.09 -13.14
CA HIS A 57 -11.54 10.08 -13.05
C HIS A 57 -11.12 8.72 -13.61
N THR A 58 -10.19 8.67 -14.57
CA THR A 58 -9.63 7.42 -15.09
C THR A 58 -8.40 6.96 -14.30
N LYS A 59 -7.53 7.90 -13.90
CA LYS A 59 -6.31 7.57 -13.13
C LYS A 59 -6.63 6.99 -11.76
N THR A 60 -7.68 7.49 -11.12
CA THR A 60 -8.02 7.10 -9.74
C THR A 60 -8.46 5.63 -9.62
N PRO A 61 -9.39 5.10 -10.44
CA PRO A 61 -9.69 3.67 -10.47
C PRO A 61 -8.48 2.80 -10.80
N VAL A 62 -7.61 3.21 -11.73
CA VAL A 62 -6.37 2.48 -12.04
C VAL A 62 -5.47 2.39 -10.81
N TYR A 63 -5.32 3.49 -10.08
CA TYR A 63 -4.59 3.50 -8.82
C TYR A 63 -5.22 2.56 -7.77
N GLN A 64 -6.54 2.67 -7.57
CA GLN A 64 -7.26 1.82 -6.60
C GLN A 64 -7.14 0.33 -6.96
N CYS A 65 -7.28 -0.02 -8.23
CA CYS A 65 -7.22 -1.40 -8.69
C CYS A 65 -5.80 -1.98 -8.63
N CYS A 66 -4.80 -1.26 -9.15
CA CYS A 66 -3.45 -1.82 -9.32
C CYS A 66 -2.54 -1.61 -8.11
N LEU A 67 -2.66 -0.47 -7.41
CA LEU A 67 -1.71 -0.10 -6.36
C LEU A 67 -2.22 -0.47 -4.98
N VAL A 68 -3.49 -0.19 -4.69
CA VAL A 68 -4.06 -0.51 -3.37
C VAL A 68 -4.19 -2.03 -3.20
N SER A 69 -4.38 -2.80 -4.27
CA SER A 69 -4.31 -4.27 -4.23
C SER A 69 -2.91 -4.78 -3.85
N VAL A 70 -1.86 -4.26 -4.47
CA VAL A 70 -0.46 -4.62 -4.17
C VAL A 70 -0.06 -4.19 -2.76
N LEU A 71 -0.44 -2.97 -2.37
CA LEU A 71 -0.11 -2.39 -1.07
C LEU A 71 -0.76 -3.16 0.09
N LEU A 72 -1.97 -3.68 -0.11
CA LEU A 72 -2.75 -4.33 0.93
C LEU A 72 -2.91 -5.84 0.71
N TYR A 73 -2.07 -6.45 -0.14
CA TYR A 73 -2.05 -7.90 -0.28
C TYR A 73 -1.64 -8.55 1.06
N GLY A 74 -2.36 -9.59 1.48
CA GLY A 74 -2.12 -10.25 2.77
C GLY A 74 -2.66 -9.49 3.98
N SER A 75 -3.25 -8.31 3.81
CA SER A 75 -3.72 -7.45 4.92
C SER A 75 -4.77 -8.07 5.84
N LYS A 76 -5.48 -9.12 5.40
CA LYS A 76 -6.40 -9.87 6.26
C LYS A 76 -5.70 -10.62 7.39
N ALA A 77 -4.46 -11.07 7.16
CA ALA A 77 -3.65 -11.79 8.14
C ALA A 77 -2.80 -10.85 9.02
N TRP A 78 -2.90 -9.52 8.82
CA TRP A 78 -2.06 -8.56 9.52
C TRP A 78 -2.64 -8.14 10.86
N SER A 79 -1.86 -8.32 11.94
CA SER A 79 -2.07 -7.68 13.23
C SER A 79 -1.51 -6.25 13.21
N THR A 80 -2.22 -5.31 12.56
CA THR A 80 -1.72 -3.92 12.42
C THR A 80 -1.86 -3.11 13.70
N TYR A 81 -0.76 -2.49 14.10
CA TYR A 81 -0.70 -1.35 15.02
C TYR A 81 -0.89 -0.01 14.29
N ALA A 82 -1.28 1.03 15.02
CA ALA A 82 -1.46 2.39 14.50
C ALA A 82 -0.22 2.94 13.78
N ARG A 83 1.00 2.51 14.15
CA ARG A 83 2.24 2.91 13.44
C ARG A 83 2.28 2.39 12.00
N HIS A 84 1.81 1.18 11.74
CA HIS A 84 1.80 0.60 10.39
C HIS A 84 0.74 1.27 9.52
N GLU A 85 -0.43 1.52 10.09
CA GLU A 85 -1.52 2.23 9.40
C GLU A 85 -1.11 3.64 9.02
N ARG A 86 -0.37 4.35 9.89
CA ARG A 86 0.22 5.65 9.57
C ARG A 86 1.21 5.57 8.40
N LYS A 87 2.11 4.58 8.38
CA LYS A 87 3.06 4.37 7.27
C LYS A 87 2.33 4.12 5.94
N LEU A 88 1.34 3.21 5.93
CA LEU A 88 0.53 2.92 4.75
C LEU A 88 -0.24 4.16 4.27
N ASN A 89 -0.87 4.88 5.19
CA ASN A 89 -1.63 6.08 4.86
C ASN A 89 -0.73 7.21 4.33
N ALA A 90 0.47 7.38 4.87
CA ALA A 90 1.43 8.36 4.36
C ALA A 90 1.82 8.06 2.90
N PHE A 91 2.13 6.79 2.60
CA PHE A 91 2.41 6.35 1.24
C PHE A 91 1.20 6.57 0.31
N HIS A 92 0.01 6.14 0.73
CA HIS A 92 -1.23 6.32 -0.02
C HIS A 92 -1.51 7.78 -0.37
N MET A 93 -1.41 8.68 0.62
CA MET A 93 -1.60 10.12 0.41
C MET A 93 -0.54 10.73 -0.50
N GLY A 94 0.71 10.27 -0.43
CA GLY A 94 1.77 10.69 -1.33
C GLY A 94 1.46 10.34 -2.80
N CYS A 95 1.01 9.11 -3.04
CA CYS A 95 0.59 8.67 -4.37
C CYS A 95 -0.59 9.48 -4.91
N LEU A 96 -1.65 9.66 -4.11
CA LEU A 96 -2.84 10.42 -4.55
C LEU A 96 -2.49 11.86 -4.89
N ARG A 97 -1.70 12.54 -4.05
CA ARG A 97 -1.24 13.90 -4.34
C ARG A 97 -0.42 13.95 -5.62
N ASN A 98 0.44 12.97 -5.86
CA ASN A 98 1.22 12.90 -7.10
C ASN A 98 0.34 12.73 -8.35
N ILE A 99 -0.68 11.87 -8.28
CA ILE A 99 -1.64 11.65 -9.38
C ILE A 99 -2.41 12.93 -9.70
N LEU A 100 -2.82 13.68 -8.67
CA LEU A 100 -3.57 14.93 -8.80
C LEU A 100 -2.67 16.14 -9.10
N GLY A 101 -1.35 15.98 -9.16
CA GLY A 101 -0.42 17.09 -9.32
C GLY A 101 -0.39 18.08 -8.14
N ILE A 102 -0.87 17.68 -6.97
CA ILE A 102 -0.93 18.54 -5.78
C ILE A 102 0.44 18.64 -5.12
N THR A 103 0.89 19.87 -4.93
CA THR A 103 2.13 20.24 -4.25
C THR A 103 1.84 20.74 -2.83
N TRP A 104 2.90 20.97 -2.05
CA TRP A 104 2.77 21.53 -0.70
C TRP A 104 2.23 22.98 -0.70
N ARG A 105 2.43 23.73 -1.79
CA ARG A 105 2.00 25.14 -1.92
C ARG A 105 0.49 25.28 -2.02
N ASP A 106 -0.18 24.26 -2.55
CA ASP A 106 -1.62 24.25 -2.75
C ASP A 106 -2.41 24.14 -1.44
N LYS A 107 -1.73 23.79 -0.33
CA LYS A 107 -2.30 23.68 1.04
C LYS A 107 -3.57 22.82 1.10
N VAL A 108 -3.72 21.84 0.21
CA VAL A 108 -4.90 20.96 0.15
C VAL A 108 -4.87 19.96 1.30
N THR A 109 -5.97 19.95 2.07
CA THR A 109 -6.16 19.05 3.21
C THR A 109 -6.20 17.58 2.77
N LYS A 110 -5.94 16.65 3.71
CA LYS A 110 -5.95 15.21 3.38
C LYS A 110 -7.36 14.75 3.01
N GLU A 111 -8.35 15.31 3.69
CA GLU A 111 -9.77 15.06 3.55
C GLU A 111 -10.24 15.48 2.16
N ALA A 112 -9.81 16.64 1.66
CA ALA A 112 -10.14 17.11 0.31
C ALA A 112 -9.54 16.21 -0.79
N VAL A 113 -8.31 15.72 -0.61
CA VAL A 113 -7.68 14.77 -1.54
C VAL A 113 -8.46 13.45 -1.61
N LEU A 114 -8.88 12.93 -0.45
CA LEU A 114 -9.68 11.70 -0.37
C LEU A 114 -11.05 11.89 -1.01
N ALA A 115 -11.73 13.01 -0.73
CA ALA A 115 -13.02 13.34 -1.31
C ALA A 115 -12.96 13.45 -2.84
N ARG A 116 -11.98 14.19 -3.39
CA ARG A 116 -11.79 14.37 -4.84
C ARG A 116 -11.56 13.06 -5.58
N THR A 117 -10.90 12.10 -4.93
CA THR A 117 -10.59 10.80 -5.51
C THR A 117 -11.64 9.73 -5.19
N GLY A 118 -12.67 10.05 -4.39
CA GLY A 118 -13.59 9.04 -3.86
C GLY A 118 -12.89 7.93 -3.05
N SER A 119 -11.65 8.19 -2.58
CA SER A 119 -10.82 7.20 -1.89
C SER A 119 -11.10 7.23 -0.39
N LYS A 120 -10.97 6.06 0.25
CA LYS A 120 -10.98 5.97 1.71
C LYS A 120 -9.56 6.03 2.24
N SER A 121 -9.41 6.51 3.48
CA SER A 121 -8.12 6.39 4.18
C SER A 121 -7.67 4.92 4.28
N MET A 122 -6.36 4.67 4.43
CA MET A 122 -5.87 3.30 4.63
C MET A 122 -6.42 2.68 5.91
N PHE A 123 -6.65 3.49 6.94
CA PHE A 123 -7.32 3.06 8.17
C PHE A 123 -8.72 2.50 7.90
N GLN A 124 -9.58 3.27 7.24
CA GLN A 124 -10.94 2.82 6.90
C GLN A 124 -10.92 1.61 5.97
N THR A 125 -10.00 1.58 5.01
CA THR A 125 -9.86 0.47 4.06
C THR A 125 -9.48 -0.83 4.77
N LEU A 126 -8.52 -0.78 5.70
CA LEU A 126 -8.12 -1.93 6.51
C LEU A 126 -9.25 -2.39 7.43
N LYS A 127 -9.93 -1.45 8.10
CA LYS A 127 -11.09 -1.76 8.95
C LYS A 127 -12.17 -2.50 8.16
N LEU A 128 -12.54 -2.01 6.97
CA LEU A 128 -13.53 -2.66 6.11
C LEU A 128 -13.11 -4.06 5.63
N ARG A 129 -11.82 -4.28 5.40
CA ARG A 129 -11.30 -5.59 4.97
C ARG A 129 -11.27 -6.64 6.08
N ARG A 130 -11.21 -6.21 7.34
CA ARG A 130 -11.28 -7.09 8.52
C ARG A 130 -12.69 -7.53 8.86
N LEU A 131 -13.68 -6.70 8.55
CA LEU A 131 -15.10 -6.97 8.82
C LEU A 131 -15.74 -7.92 7.78
N ARG A 132 -14.96 -8.42 6.81
CA ARG A 132 -15.40 -9.30 5.72
C ARG A 132 -14.62 -10.61 5.71
#